data_AF-A0A4P7XDX1-F1
#
_entry.id   AF-A0A4P7XDX1-F1
#
_cell.length_a   1.000
_cell.length_b   1.000
_cell.length_c   1.000
_cell.angle_alpha   90.00
_cell.angle_beta   90.00
_cell.angle_gamma   90.00
#
_symmetry.space_group_name_H-M   'P 1'
#
loop_
_entity.id
_entity.type
_entity.pdbx_description
1 polymer ?
#
loop_
_entity_poly.entity_id
_entity_poly.type
_entity_poly.pdbx_seq_one_letter_code
_entity_poly.pdbx_strand_id
1 'polypeptide(L)'
;MMASSSGTPVGGWGAMLYWRFRRRALQSRDRRIGVLEKSLQHAFAASRTANGASPLNGIERALGKTGNGSLVSVGRDWWSSYVDAVVAPAHVFEEREKILLAVTAELRASVLSAEEWRELYRLCLVSGLYVVGMLLREKAVSQARRSADANSADIDALRLGFAAVLESGTATEAKSLLRRLETSGEDPARCKHGLWLTEVLLEGSRELFPDAAGPVGKTTLDAIRGRRIALVGPVPVQQENGPEIDSFDLVAKFNYRGGPSGCDPATQGRRVDLSYYNIQQAKYIARKMAPGFLSAVPFPIFIKEKGQRLLRSATDAGRVLINLQWLLMDSEFNAGPNAVFDLLRFGPAQIKVFNLDLMLTAGRFEGYARPGDAEVNYSLSFAKTHDPVMQFQFLQKLRCQGLIEGDERFEQVLSLSVDEYVRQLQAGHGEIAREALRGTGIPS
;
A
#
# COMPACT_ATOMS: atom_id res chain seq x y z
N MET A 1 44.49 38.96 9.23
CA MET A 1 43.53 38.31 10.14
C MET A 1 42.12 38.70 9.71
N MET A 2 41.46 37.86 8.91
CA MET A 2 40.03 37.98 8.61
C MET A 2 39.34 36.79 9.28
N ALA A 3 38.45 37.08 10.21
CA ALA A 3 37.68 36.06 10.92
C ALA A 3 36.52 35.61 10.03
N SER A 4 36.49 34.32 9.70
CA SER A 4 35.37 33.63 9.09
C SER A 4 34.29 33.39 10.15
N SER A 5 33.15 34.05 10.03
CA SER A 5 31.98 33.77 10.86
C SER A 5 31.26 32.53 10.32
N SER A 6 31.60 31.36 10.86
CA SER A 6 30.81 30.14 10.72
C SER A 6 29.52 30.29 11.53
N GLY A 7 28.45 30.73 10.88
CA GLY A 7 27.11 30.76 11.46
C GLY A 7 26.64 29.33 11.76
N THR A 8 26.58 28.98 13.04
CA THR A 8 25.87 27.80 13.53
C THR A 8 24.36 27.99 13.28
N PRO A 9 23.66 26.99 12.70
CA PRO A 9 22.22 27.12 12.48
C PRO A 9 21.49 27.04 13.83
N VAL A 10 20.91 28.16 14.24
CA VAL A 10 19.92 28.24 15.31
C VAL A 10 18.66 27.50 14.85
N GLY A 11 18.56 26.21 15.13
CA GLY A 11 17.47 25.39 14.58
C GLY A 11 17.27 24.02 15.21
N GLY A 12 17.54 23.83 16.51
CA GLY A 12 17.51 22.50 17.13
C GLY A 12 16.12 21.97 17.51
N TRP A 13 15.26 22.81 18.11
CA TRP A 13 13.99 22.35 18.71
C TRP A 13 12.74 23.03 18.13
N GLY A 14 12.79 24.35 17.91
CA GLY A 14 11.67 25.11 17.36
C GLY A 14 11.28 24.70 15.94
N ALA A 15 12.26 24.39 15.10
CA ALA A 15 12.02 23.91 13.73
C ALA A 15 11.35 22.53 13.71
N MET A 16 11.78 21.60 14.58
CA MET A 16 11.19 20.26 14.67
C MET A 16 9.73 20.31 15.13
N LEU A 17 9.41 21.12 16.14
CA LEU A 17 8.05 21.36 16.62
C LEU A 17 7.16 21.99 15.54
N TYR A 18 7.69 22.97 14.80
CA TYR A 18 6.99 23.61 13.68
C TYR A 18 6.58 22.60 12.58
N TRP A 19 7.50 21.71 12.19
CA TRP A 19 7.19 20.68 11.18
C TRP A 19 6.15 19.67 11.66
N ARG A 20 6.24 19.23 12.91
CA ARG A 20 5.23 18.34 13.52
C ARG A 20 3.85 19.00 13.57
N PHE A 21 3.78 20.29 13.91
CA PHE A 21 2.54 21.05 13.90
C PHE A 21 1.95 21.17 12.49
N ARG A 22 2.77 21.55 11.50
CA ARG A 22 2.34 21.61 10.08
C ARG A 22 1.85 20.28 9.54
N ARG A 23 2.53 19.18 9.87
CA ARG A 23 2.13 17.82 9.50
C ARG A 23 0.74 17.47 10.07
N ARG A 24 0.47 17.83 11.32
CA ARG A 24 -0.86 17.68 11.95
C ARG A 24 -1.91 18.61 11.33
N ALA A 25 -1.55 19.85 10.98
CA ALA A 25 -2.46 20.85 10.42
C ALA A 25 -2.99 20.50 9.02
N LEU A 26 -2.26 19.72 8.23
CA LEU A 26 -2.75 19.23 6.93
C LEU A 26 -3.77 18.08 7.06
N GLN A 27 -4.04 17.61 8.29
CA GLN A 27 -5.08 16.68 8.76
C GLN A 27 -5.10 15.27 8.12
N SER A 28 -4.77 15.09 6.85
CA SER A 28 -4.72 13.79 6.19
C SER A 28 -3.48 13.63 5.31
N ARG A 29 -2.92 12.41 5.29
CA ARG A 29 -1.79 12.02 4.43
C ARG A 29 -2.05 12.35 2.96
N ASP A 30 -3.24 12.03 2.47
CA ASP A 30 -3.63 12.25 1.07
C ASP A 30 -3.50 13.72 0.67
N ARG A 31 -3.93 14.64 1.54
CA ARG A 31 -3.77 16.08 1.32
C ARG A 31 -2.31 16.50 1.31
N ARG A 32 -1.48 15.97 2.23
CA ARG A 32 -0.03 16.27 2.25
C ARG A 32 0.64 15.85 0.95
N ILE A 33 0.36 14.64 0.48
CA ILE A 33 0.96 14.12 -0.76
C ILE A 33 0.45 14.90 -1.97
N GLY A 34 -0.83 15.26 -2.04
CA GLY A 34 -1.34 16.11 -3.12
C GLY A 34 -0.74 17.52 -3.13
N VAL A 35 -0.44 18.11 -1.96
CA VAL A 35 0.28 19.39 -1.87
C VAL A 35 1.75 19.23 -2.28
N LEU A 36 2.38 18.12 -1.89
CA LEU A 36 3.76 17.80 -2.24
C LEU A 36 3.92 17.67 -3.75
N GLU A 37 3.11 16.81 -4.37
CA GLU A 37 3.04 16.56 -5.82
C GLU A 37 2.92 17.88 -6.60
N LYS A 38 1.92 18.71 -6.30
CA LYS A 38 1.73 20.02 -6.96
C LYS A 38 2.91 20.97 -6.74
N SER A 39 3.52 20.94 -5.57
CA SER A 39 4.66 21.81 -5.27
C SER A 39 5.92 21.35 -6.01
N LEU A 40 6.11 20.05 -6.17
CA LEU A 40 7.19 19.46 -6.98
C LEU A 40 6.99 19.77 -8.47
N GLN A 41 5.77 19.63 -8.98
CA GLN A 41 5.42 20.04 -10.35
C GLN A 41 5.84 21.49 -10.62
N HIS A 42 5.52 22.42 -9.71
CA HIS A 42 5.94 23.80 -9.84
C HIS A 42 7.47 23.97 -9.77
N ALA A 43 8.16 23.22 -8.89
CA ALA A 43 9.61 23.26 -8.78
C ALA A 43 10.30 22.80 -10.07
N PHE A 44 9.84 21.70 -10.67
CA PHE A 44 10.36 21.18 -11.94
C PHE A 44 9.94 22.02 -13.15
N ALA A 45 8.76 22.65 -13.12
CA ALA A 45 8.37 23.58 -14.17
C ALA A 45 9.24 24.84 -14.19
N ALA A 46 9.56 25.40 -13.02
CA ALA A 46 10.37 26.60 -12.89
C ALA A 46 11.81 26.39 -13.39
N SER A 47 12.38 25.20 -13.21
CA SER A 47 13.74 24.87 -13.68
C SER A 47 13.87 24.82 -15.20
N ARG A 48 12.75 24.81 -15.95
CA ARG A 48 12.75 24.88 -17.42
C ARG A 48 12.76 26.30 -17.98
N THR A 49 12.55 27.32 -17.13
CA THR A 49 12.53 28.72 -17.57
C THR A 49 13.94 29.31 -17.61
N ALA A 50 14.20 30.21 -18.56
CA ALA A 50 15.53 30.80 -18.81
C ALA A 50 16.17 31.54 -17.62
N ASN A 51 15.40 31.84 -16.56
CA ASN A 51 15.89 32.50 -15.34
C ASN A 51 16.46 31.53 -14.28
N GLY A 52 16.54 30.21 -14.56
CA GLY A 52 17.48 29.31 -13.90
C GLY A 52 17.34 29.14 -12.38
N ALA A 53 16.15 29.34 -11.79
CA ALA A 53 15.98 29.10 -10.36
C ALA A 53 16.23 27.61 -10.05
N SER A 54 17.18 27.33 -9.15
CA SER A 54 17.53 25.95 -8.80
C SER A 54 16.28 25.19 -8.31
N PRO A 55 15.95 24.03 -8.91
CA PRO A 55 14.81 23.21 -8.48
C PRO A 55 14.93 22.80 -7.01
N LEU A 56 16.15 22.75 -6.46
CA LEU A 56 16.42 22.45 -5.06
C LEU A 56 15.73 23.42 -4.11
N ASN A 57 15.79 24.73 -4.37
CA ASN A 57 15.09 25.73 -3.55
C ASN A 57 13.56 25.54 -3.62
N GLY A 58 13.05 25.09 -4.77
CA GLY A 58 11.65 24.74 -4.94
C GLY A 58 11.26 23.53 -4.10
N ILE A 59 12.08 22.48 -4.12
CA ILE A 59 11.91 21.26 -3.34
C ILE A 59 11.97 21.54 -1.84
N GLU A 60 12.98 22.27 -1.36
CA GLU A 60 13.10 22.64 0.07
C GLU A 60 11.84 23.37 0.55
N ARG A 61 11.32 24.32 -0.25
CA ARG A 61 10.05 25.00 0.05
C ARG A 61 8.86 24.04 0.04
N ALA A 62 8.81 23.09 -0.91
CA ALA A 62 7.75 22.09 -0.99
C ALA A 62 7.73 21.20 0.25
N LEU A 63 8.89 20.66 0.63
CA LEU A 63 9.08 19.85 1.83
C LEU A 63 8.68 20.61 3.10
N GLY A 64 9.06 21.89 3.19
CA GLY A 64 8.63 22.74 4.29
C GLY A 64 7.11 22.86 4.36
N LYS A 65 6.45 23.18 3.25
CA LYS A 65 4.98 23.31 3.20
C LYS A 65 4.24 22.07 3.67
N THR A 66 4.82 20.88 3.51
CA THR A 66 4.18 19.60 3.88
C THR A 66 4.64 19.03 5.24
N GLY A 67 5.48 19.74 5.98
CA GLY A 67 6.03 19.28 7.25
C GLY A 67 7.10 18.20 7.11
N ASN A 68 7.78 18.15 5.95
CA ASN A 68 8.86 17.21 5.63
C ASN A 68 10.22 17.94 5.52
N GLY A 69 10.36 19.12 6.13
CA GLY A 69 11.58 19.94 6.00
C GLY A 69 12.85 19.26 6.53
N SER A 70 12.73 18.30 7.45
CA SER A 70 13.88 17.51 7.91
C SER A 70 14.49 16.63 6.83
N LEU A 71 13.74 16.28 5.77
CA LEU A 71 14.28 15.48 4.66
C LEU A 71 15.39 16.20 3.88
N VAL A 72 15.57 17.50 4.07
CA VAL A 72 16.72 18.24 3.50
C VAL A 72 18.06 17.75 4.09
N SER A 73 18.05 17.08 5.25
CA SER A 73 19.26 16.57 5.91
C SER A 73 19.98 15.45 5.15
N VAL A 74 19.36 14.82 4.15
CA VAL A 74 20.02 13.82 3.28
C VAL A 74 21.09 14.44 2.38
N GLY A 75 21.19 15.77 2.33
CA GLY A 75 22.26 16.49 1.64
C GLY A 75 21.89 16.92 0.22
N ARG A 76 22.59 17.95 -0.26
CA ARG A 76 22.33 18.54 -1.59
C ARG A 76 22.65 17.59 -2.73
N ASP A 77 23.67 16.75 -2.59
CA ASP A 77 24.09 15.82 -3.65
C ASP A 77 23.00 14.79 -3.97
N TRP A 78 22.32 14.29 -2.92
CA TRP A 78 21.18 13.39 -3.10
C TRP A 78 20.01 14.09 -3.79
N TRP A 79 19.65 15.30 -3.35
CA TRP A 79 18.57 16.06 -3.98
C TRP A 79 18.89 16.46 -5.42
N SER A 80 20.15 16.76 -5.75
CA SER A 80 20.58 17.01 -7.12
C SER A 80 20.40 15.77 -7.98
N SER A 81 20.90 14.62 -7.51
CA SER A 81 20.76 13.34 -8.22
C SER A 81 19.29 12.92 -8.37
N TYR A 82 18.45 13.22 -7.37
CA TYR A 82 17.00 13.00 -7.42
C TYR A 82 16.35 13.83 -8.52
N VAL A 83 16.65 15.13 -8.56
CA VAL A 83 16.15 16.02 -9.63
C VAL A 83 16.57 15.48 -10.99
N ASP A 84 17.85 15.17 -11.16
CA ASP A 84 18.42 14.69 -12.43
C ASP A 84 17.71 13.43 -12.92
N ALA A 85 17.46 12.46 -12.03
CA ALA A 85 16.75 11.23 -12.36
C ALA A 85 15.27 11.48 -12.72
N VAL A 86 14.57 12.37 -12.00
CA VAL A 86 13.15 12.66 -12.28
C VAL A 86 12.96 13.40 -13.61
N VAL A 87 13.85 14.34 -13.92
CA VAL A 87 13.73 15.13 -15.16
C VAL A 87 14.32 14.43 -16.38
N ALA A 88 15.14 13.39 -16.18
CA ALA A 88 15.81 12.64 -17.23
C ALA A 88 14.87 12.20 -18.37
N PRO A 89 15.23 12.43 -19.63
CA PRO A 89 14.62 11.75 -20.77
C PRO A 89 14.78 10.23 -20.66
N ALA A 90 13.85 9.47 -21.27
CA ALA A 90 13.82 8.01 -21.19
C ALA A 90 15.16 7.35 -21.56
N HIS A 91 15.83 7.83 -22.63
CA HIS A 91 17.07 7.25 -23.13
C HIS A 91 18.30 7.42 -22.22
N VAL A 92 18.25 8.32 -21.22
CA VAL A 92 19.32 8.47 -20.20
C VAL A 92 18.84 8.18 -18.78
N PHE A 93 17.58 7.83 -18.59
CA PHE A 93 16.99 7.63 -17.27
C PHE A 93 17.75 6.59 -16.44
N GLU A 94 18.08 5.45 -17.04
CA GLU A 94 18.77 4.36 -16.34
C GLU A 94 20.14 4.78 -15.79
N GLU A 95 20.90 5.58 -16.54
CA GLU A 95 22.19 6.13 -16.09
C GLU A 95 21.99 7.06 -14.90
N ARG A 96 21.00 7.98 -14.97
CA ARG A 96 20.72 8.92 -13.88
C ARG A 96 20.19 8.23 -12.63
N GLU A 97 19.37 7.20 -12.79
CA GLU A 97 18.90 6.38 -11.68
C GLU A 97 20.06 5.63 -11.02
N LYS A 98 21.01 5.07 -11.78
CA LYS A 98 22.21 4.42 -11.22
C LYS A 98 23.03 5.38 -10.35
N ILE A 99 23.21 6.63 -10.78
CA ILE A 99 23.89 7.65 -9.98
C ILE A 99 23.13 7.90 -8.66
N LEU A 100 21.82 8.10 -8.74
CA LEU A 100 20.99 8.30 -7.56
C LEU A 100 21.01 7.09 -6.61
N LEU A 101 21.01 5.87 -7.14
CA LEU A 101 21.14 4.65 -6.34
C LEU A 101 22.47 4.61 -5.57
N ALA A 102 23.58 4.94 -6.22
CA ALA A 102 24.90 5.00 -5.57
C ALA A 102 24.91 6.01 -4.42
N VAL A 103 24.45 7.24 -4.68
CA VAL A 103 24.36 8.29 -3.64
C VAL A 103 23.41 7.89 -2.52
N THR A 104 22.30 7.20 -2.83
CA THR A 104 21.35 6.70 -1.83
C THR A 104 21.96 5.60 -0.96
N ALA A 105 22.77 4.71 -1.53
CA ALA A 105 23.44 3.64 -0.79
C ALA A 105 24.37 4.19 0.29
N GLU A 106 25.11 5.25 -0.03
CA GLU A 106 26.06 5.91 0.86
C GLU A 106 25.40 6.67 2.03
N LEU A 107 24.10 6.97 1.94
CA LEU A 107 23.40 7.63 3.03
C LEU A 107 23.41 6.78 4.31
N ARG A 108 24.00 7.33 5.38
CA ARG A 108 23.95 6.71 6.70
C ARG A 108 22.50 6.63 7.16
N ALA A 109 22.07 5.43 7.53
CA ALA A 109 20.70 5.22 7.98
C ALA A 109 20.32 6.06 9.21
N SER A 110 21.27 6.53 10.03
CA SER A 110 21.02 7.38 11.21
C SER A 110 20.71 8.85 10.89
N VAL A 111 20.79 9.27 9.64
CA VAL A 111 20.52 10.66 9.21
C VAL A 111 19.04 11.02 9.37
N LEU A 112 18.15 10.02 9.26
CA LEU A 112 16.71 10.18 9.38
C LEU A 112 16.14 9.11 10.32
N SER A 113 15.01 9.44 10.95
CA SER A 113 14.17 8.48 11.66
C SER A 113 13.49 7.51 10.68
N ALA A 114 12.93 6.41 11.19
CA ALA A 114 12.18 5.45 10.38
C ALA A 114 11.00 6.09 9.63
N GLU A 115 10.29 7.03 10.28
CA GLU A 115 9.18 7.74 9.65
C GLU A 115 9.63 8.64 8.50
N GLU A 116 10.77 9.29 8.66
CA GLU A 116 11.33 10.19 7.65
C GLU A 116 11.87 9.41 6.44
N TRP A 117 12.56 8.28 6.66
CA TRP A 117 12.92 7.36 5.57
C TRP A 117 11.68 6.89 4.79
N ARG A 118 10.60 6.53 5.50
CA ARG A 118 9.34 6.15 4.87
C ARG A 118 8.73 7.28 4.04
N GLU A 119 8.83 8.54 4.48
CA GLU A 119 8.32 9.68 3.70
C GLU A 119 9.19 9.96 2.47
N LEU A 120 10.50 9.71 2.54
CA LEU A 120 11.38 9.77 1.38
C LEU A 120 11.10 8.62 0.38
N TYR A 121 10.82 7.41 0.88
CA TYR A 121 10.30 6.29 0.08
C TYR A 121 9.01 6.67 -0.66
N ARG A 122 8.03 7.26 0.04
CA ARG A 122 6.79 7.74 -0.61
C ARG A 122 7.04 8.80 -1.66
N LEU A 123 8.02 9.68 -1.45
CA LEU A 123 8.41 10.65 -2.47
C LEU A 123 8.93 9.96 -3.74
N CYS A 124 9.75 8.91 -3.59
CA CYS A 124 10.18 8.08 -4.70
C CYS A 124 9.00 7.39 -5.40
N LEU A 125 7.99 6.93 -4.67
CA LEU A 125 6.75 6.42 -5.27
C LEU A 125 6.02 7.50 -6.08
N VAL A 126 5.84 8.71 -5.54
CA VAL A 126 5.21 9.83 -6.27
C VAL A 126 5.93 10.12 -7.58
N SER A 127 7.26 9.97 -7.61
CA SER A 127 8.08 10.23 -8.79
C SER A 127 8.40 9.01 -9.64
N GLY A 128 7.79 7.85 -9.38
CA GLY A 128 8.02 6.64 -10.18
C GLY A 128 9.44 6.06 -10.08
N LEU A 129 10.17 6.36 -9.00
CA LEU A 129 11.53 5.87 -8.70
C LEU A 129 11.47 4.71 -7.70
N TYR A 130 10.72 3.66 -8.04
CA TYR A 130 10.46 2.51 -7.15
C TYR A 130 11.75 1.81 -6.71
N VAL A 131 12.71 1.63 -7.62
CA VAL A 131 13.98 0.92 -7.31
C VAL A 131 14.79 1.68 -6.26
N VAL A 132 14.93 3.01 -6.43
CA VAL A 132 15.54 3.88 -5.41
C VAL A 132 14.72 3.86 -4.11
N GLY A 133 13.39 3.87 -4.24
CA GLY A 133 12.47 3.77 -3.12
C GLY A 133 12.70 2.54 -2.24
N MET A 134 13.02 1.39 -2.82
CA MET A 134 13.30 0.17 -2.06
C MET A 134 14.49 0.31 -1.12
N LEU A 135 15.58 0.91 -1.59
CA LEU A 135 16.76 1.14 -0.75
C LEU A 135 16.45 2.09 0.42
N LEU A 136 15.55 3.06 0.21
CA LEU A 136 15.06 3.94 1.28
C LEU A 136 14.14 3.19 2.26
N ARG A 137 13.31 2.26 1.76
CA ARG A 137 12.46 1.41 2.58
C ARG A 137 13.30 0.52 3.50
N GLU A 138 14.37 -0.08 2.99
CA GLU A 138 15.30 -0.88 3.80
C GLU A 138 15.93 -0.08 4.94
N LYS A 139 16.30 1.19 4.69
CA LYS A 139 16.76 2.11 5.74
C LYS A 139 15.64 2.40 6.75
N ALA A 140 14.39 2.55 6.30
CA ALA A 140 13.23 2.72 7.18
C ALA A 140 12.98 1.49 8.08
N VAL A 141 12.97 0.29 7.52
CA VAL A 141 12.84 -0.99 8.23
C VAL A 141 13.96 -1.16 9.25
N SER A 142 15.20 -0.89 8.85
CA SER A 142 16.38 -1.00 9.71
C SER A 142 16.35 0.01 10.86
N GLN A 143 15.81 1.20 10.63
CA GLN A 143 15.62 2.20 11.69
C GLN A 143 14.46 1.86 12.61
N ALA A 144 13.38 1.31 12.09
CA ALA A 144 12.23 0.88 12.89
C ALA A 144 12.64 -0.19 13.90
N ARG A 145 13.39 -1.22 13.45
CA ARG A 145 13.91 -2.28 14.31
C ARG A 145 14.84 -1.74 15.39
N ARG A 146 15.85 -0.94 15.02
CA ARG A 146 16.76 -0.30 15.98
C ARG A 146 16.03 0.56 17.01
N SER A 147 15.01 1.32 16.57
CA SER A 147 14.23 2.16 17.49
C SER A 147 13.42 1.31 18.47
N ALA A 148 12.87 0.18 18.00
CA ALA A 148 12.15 -0.76 18.85
C ALA A 148 13.08 -1.50 19.81
N ASP A 149 14.32 -1.81 19.43
CA ASP A 149 15.28 -2.52 20.28
C ASP A 149 15.81 -1.67 21.45
N ALA A 150 15.62 -0.36 21.43
CA ALA A 150 16.01 0.52 22.52
C ALA A 150 15.23 0.18 23.81
N ASN A 151 15.93 0.18 24.96
CA ASN A 151 15.31 -0.01 26.28
C ASN A 151 14.24 1.05 26.60
N SER A 152 14.37 2.24 26.00
CA SER A 152 13.45 3.36 26.15
C SER A 152 12.46 3.49 24.97
N ALA A 153 12.26 2.43 24.19
CA ALA A 153 11.33 2.45 23.06
C ALA A 153 9.91 2.75 23.56
N ASP A 154 9.26 3.76 22.97
CA ASP A 154 7.85 4.02 23.21
C ASP A 154 6.97 3.03 22.41
N ILE A 155 5.66 3.06 22.69
CA ILE A 155 4.70 2.16 22.05
C ILE A 155 4.66 2.30 20.52
N ASP A 156 4.91 3.51 19.99
CA ASP A 156 4.87 3.75 18.55
C ASP A 156 6.13 3.20 17.86
N ALA A 157 7.30 3.31 18.50
CA ALA A 157 8.52 2.65 18.06
C ALA A 157 8.37 1.12 18.07
N LEU A 158 7.76 0.56 19.13
CA LEU A 158 7.48 -0.87 19.21
C LEU A 158 6.52 -1.35 18.10
N ARG A 159 5.44 -0.61 17.83
CA ARG A 159 4.50 -0.91 16.73
C ARG A 159 5.19 -0.93 15.38
N LEU A 160 6.00 0.10 15.11
CA LEU A 160 6.72 0.20 13.84
C LEU A 160 7.78 -0.89 13.71
N GLY A 161 8.49 -1.21 14.80
CA GLY A 161 9.41 -2.35 14.84
C GLY A 161 8.70 -3.68 14.59
N PHE A 162 7.51 -3.87 15.16
CA PHE A 162 6.71 -5.08 14.94
C PHE A 162 6.31 -5.21 13.46
N ALA A 163 5.83 -4.14 12.84
CA ALA A 163 5.53 -4.11 11.41
C ALA A 163 6.78 -4.42 10.55
N ALA A 164 7.95 -3.89 10.92
CA ALA A 164 9.22 -4.18 10.25
C ALA A 164 9.63 -5.66 10.37
N VAL A 165 9.40 -6.28 11.52
CA VAL A 165 9.68 -7.70 11.74
C VAL A 165 8.67 -8.59 11.00
N LEU A 166 7.40 -8.22 10.93
CA LEU A 166 6.43 -8.94 10.08
C LEU A 166 6.84 -8.92 8.60
N GLU A 167 7.51 -7.87 8.15
CA GLU A 167 7.99 -7.76 6.77
C GLU A 167 9.23 -8.63 6.51
N SER A 168 10.25 -8.60 7.36
CA SER A 168 11.55 -9.21 7.05
C SER A 168 12.23 -9.98 8.20
N GLY A 169 11.54 -10.18 9.33
CA GLY A 169 12.10 -10.82 10.52
C GLY A 169 11.53 -12.21 10.79
N THR A 170 11.80 -12.71 12.00
CA THR A 170 11.42 -14.06 12.46
C THR A 170 10.20 -14.04 13.39
N ALA A 171 9.54 -15.19 13.53
CA ALA A 171 8.44 -15.35 14.48
C ALA A 171 8.86 -15.08 15.94
N THR A 172 10.09 -15.45 16.31
CA THR A 172 10.65 -15.19 17.64
C THR A 172 10.78 -13.70 17.94
N GLU A 173 11.32 -12.93 16.99
CA GLU A 173 11.43 -11.48 17.11
C GLU A 173 10.04 -10.83 17.20
N ALA A 174 9.10 -11.27 16.37
CA ALA A 174 7.74 -10.78 16.33
C ALA A 174 7.01 -11.00 17.67
N LYS A 175 7.06 -12.23 18.19
CA LYS A 175 6.51 -12.59 19.51
C LYS A 175 7.18 -11.83 20.65
N SER A 176 8.49 -11.56 20.56
CA SER A 176 9.20 -10.75 21.55
C SER A 176 8.69 -9.30 21.59
N LEU A 177 8.54 -8.66 20.43
CA LEU A 177 7.99 -7.31 20.34
C LEU A 177 6.52 -7.23 20.79
N LEU A 178 5.70 -8.25 20.50
CA LEU A 178 4.32 -8.31 20.99
C LEU A 178 4.23 -8.34 22.52
N ARG A 179 5.08 -9.12 23.20
CA ARG A 179 5.13 -9.12 24.67
C ARG A 179 5.51 -7.75 25.24
N ARG A 180 6.42 -7.04 24.56
CA ARG A 180 6.82 -5.67 24.95
C ARG A 180 5.70 -4.66 24.70
N LEU A 181 4.97 -4.78 23.60
CA LEU A 181 3.76 -3.99 23.32
C LEU A 181 2.69 -4.19 24.41
N GLU A 182 2.41 -5.44 24.77
CA GLU A 182 1.47 -5.79 25.83
C GLU A 182 1.89 -5.16 27.18
N THR A 183 3.16 -5.30 27.55
CA THR A 183 3.71 -4.70 28.78
C THR A 183 3.68 -3.17 28.76
N SER A 184 3.74 -2.57 27.57
CA SER A 184 3.69 -1.11 27.37
C SER A 184 2.26 -0.56 27.27
N GLY A 185 1.24 -1.40 27.49
CA GLY A 185 -0.17 -0.98 27.52
C GLY A 185 -0.87 -0.94 26.15
N GLU A 186 -0.39 -1.72 25.17
CA GLU A 186 -1.14 -1.92 23.93
C GLU A 186 -2.47 -2.63 24.18
N ASP A 187 -3.46 -2.35 23.32
CA ASP A 187 -4.76 -3.02 23.36
C ASP A 187 -4.61 -4.56 23.25
N PRO A 188 -5.10 -5.34 24.23
CA PRO A 188 -5.02 -6.80 24.20
C PRO A 188 -5.60 -7.43 22.93
N ALA A 189 -6.65 -6.83 22.35
CA ALA A 189 -7.24 -7.32 21.11
C ALA A 189 -6.27 -7.16 19.92
N ARG A 190 -5.49 -6.08 19.90
CA ARG A 190 -4.42 -5.88 18.93
C ARG A 190 -3.29 -6.87 19.16
N CYS A 191 -2.82 -7.07 20.40
CA CYS A 191 -1.78 -8.05 20.69
C CYS A 191 -2.17 -9.46 20.23
N LYS A 192 -3.41 -9.90 20.50
CA LYS A 192 -3.93 -11.20 20.05
C LYS A 192 -3.96 -11.29 18.51
N HIS A 193 -4.38 -10.22 17.85
CA HIS A 193 -4.40 -10.15 16.39
C HIS A 193 -2.99 -10.17 15.78
N GLY A 194 -2.04 -9.45 16.38
CA GLY A 194 -0.64 -9.47 15.97
C GLY A 194 0.01 -10.84 16.16
N LEU A 195 -0.32 -11.54 17.25
CA LEU A 195 0.12 -12.92 17.48
C LEU A 195 -0.40 -13.85 16.39
N TRP A 196 -1.71 -13.83 16.13
CA TRP A 196 -2.30 -14.63 15.06
C TRP A 196 -1.64 -14.36 13.71
N LEU A 197 -1.41 -13.08 13.36
CA LEU A 197 -0.77 -12.73 12.10
C LEU A 197 0.68 -13.23 12.03
N THR A 198 1.40 -13.20 13.16
CA THR A 198 2.76 -13.74 13.27
C THR A 198 2.77 -15.24 12.98
N GLU A 199 1.85 -15.99 13.58
CA GLU A 199 1.73 -17.44 13.42
C GLU A 199 1.33 -17.80 11.98
N VAL A 200 0.40 -17.06 11.38
CA VAL A 200 -0.02 -17.28 9.99
C VAL A 200 1.12 -16.98 9.01
N LEU A 201 1.74 -15.80 9.11
CA LEU A 201 2.72 -15.34 8.11
C LEU A 201 4.09 -16.00 8.24
N LEU A 202 4.54 -16.25 9.48
CA LEU A 202 5.91 -16.68 9.75
C LEU A 202 6.00 -18.15 10.15
N GLU A 203 4.89 -18.78 10.54
CA GLU A 203 4.85 -20.19 10.97
C GLU A 203 3.86 -21.05 10.16
N GLY A 204 3.07 -20.45 9.26
CA GLY A 204 2.11 -21.17 8.42
C GLY A 204 0.89 -21.70 9.18
N SER A 205 0.58 -21.13 10.35
CA SER A 205 -0.57 -21.53 11.15
C SER A 205 -1.88 -21.37 10.38
N ARG A 206 -2.80 -22.33 10.57
CA ARG A 206 -4.19 -22.30 10.07
C ARG A 206 -5.19 -22.05 11.19
N GLU A 207 -4.73 -21.59 12.35
CA GLU A 207 -5.63 -21.25 13.45
C GLU A 207 -6.61 -20.16 13.05
N LEU A 208 -7.83 -20.26 13.58
CA LEU A 208 -8.90 -19.35 13.25
C LEU A 208 -8.79 -18.05 14.06
N PHE A 209 -9.12 -16.93 13.42
CA PHE A 209 -9.28 -15.63 14.11
C PHE A 209 -10.57 -14.93 13.69
N PRO A 210 -11.73 -15.58 13.87
CA PRO A 210 -12.99 -15.03 13.42
C PRO A 210 -13.40 -13.90 14.36
N ASP A 211 -13.87 -12.81 13.77
CA ASP A 211 -14.67 -11.82 14.51
C ASP A 211 -16.11 -12.32 14.49
N ALA A 212 -16.35 -13.37 15.29
CA ALA A 212 -17.66 -14.02 15.38
C ALA A 212 -18.61 -13.27 16.32
N ALA A 213 -18.33 -12.00 16.64
CA ALA A 213 -19.20 -11.16 17.44
C ALA A 213 -20.46 -10.82 16.62
N GLY A 214 -21.50 -11.64 16.75
CA GLY A 214 -22.83 -11.40 16.20
C GLY A 214 -23.26 -12.37 15.09
N PRO A 215 -24.55 -12.35 14.70
CA PRO A 215 -25.14 -13.32 13.78
C PRO A 215 -24.45 -13.36 12.41
N VAL A 216 -24.16 -12.20 11.82
CA VAL A 216 -23.52 -12.09 10.49
C VAL A 216 -22.12 -12.70 10.49
N GLY A 217 -21.33 -12.45 11.55
CA GLY A 217 -19.99 -13.03 11.69
C GLY A 217 -20.04 -14.56 11.81
N LYS A 218 -21.01 -15.08 12.58
CA LYS A 218 -21.24 -16.53 12.71
C LYS A 218 -21.67 -17.17 11.39
N THR A 219 -22.65 -16.59 10.69
CA THR A 219 -23.09 -17.09 9.38
C THR A 219 -21.95 -17.07 8.36
N THR A 220 -21.11 -16.02 8.36
CA THR A 220 -19.93 -15.95 7.49
C THR A 220 -18.93 -17.07 7.82
N LEU A 221 -18.65 -17.29 9.10
CA LEU A 221 -17.75 -18.36 9.55
C LEU A 221 -18.26 -19.74 9.11
N ASP A 222 -19.54 -20.03 9.37
CA ASP A 222 -20.16 -21.31 9.01
C ASP A 222 -20.16 -21.54 7.49
N ALA A 223 -20.29 -20.46 6.71
CA ALA A 223 -20.24 -20.52 5.26
C ALA A 223 -18.83 -20.78 4.72
N ILE A 224 -17.79 -20.13 5.27
CA ILE A 224 -16.42 -20.18 4.74
C ILE A 224 -15.62 -21.38 5.26
N ARG A 225 -15.84 -21.80 6.51
CA ARG A 225 -15.01 -22.83 7.15
C ARG A 225 -14.98 -24.12 6.33
N GLY A 226 -13.77 -24.58 6.02
CA GLY A 226 -13.53 -25.80 5.26
C GLY A 226 -13.95 -25.74 3.79
N ARG A 227 -14.30 -24.57 3.25
CA ARG A 227 -14.65 -24.41 1.83
C ARG A 227 -13.45 -24.11 0.95
N ARG A 228 -13.55 -24.52 -0.31
CA ARG A 228 -12.67 -24.06 -1.39
C ARG A 228 -13.23 -22.75 -1.94
N ILE A 229 -12.39 -21.72 -1.99
CA ILE A 229 -12.80 -20.38 -2.40
C ILE A 229 -11.98 -19.91 -3.60
N ALA A 230 -12.67 -19.49 -4.67
CA ALA A 230 -12.06 -18.74 -5.76
C ALA A 230 -12.12 -17.24 -5.43
N LEU A 231 -10.96 -16.57 -5.37
CA LEU A 231 -10.87 -15.12 -5.23
C LEU A 231 -10.50 -14.50 -6.58
N VAL A 232 -11.44 -13.79 -7.20
CA VAL A 232 -11.29 -13.29 -8.57
C VAL A 232 -10.98 -11.80 -8.58
N GLY A 233 -9.75 -11.47 -8.94
CA GLY A 233 -9.26 -10.11 -9.15
C GLY A 233 -9.75 -9.48 -10.45
N PRO A 234 -9.51 -8.18 -10.64
CA PRO A 234 -10.08 -7.44 -11.76
C PRO A 234 -9.16 -7.30 -12.98
N VAL A 235 -8.08 -8.07 -13.05
CA VAL A 235 -7.12 -8.00 -14.17
C VAL A 235 -7.77 -8.61 -15.41
N PRO A 236 -7.70 -7.95 -16.59
CA PRO A 236 -8.15 -8.56 -17.82
C PRO A 236 -7.23 -9.73 -18.18
N VAL A 237 -7.81 -10.90 -18.44
CA VAL A 237 -7.08 -12.10 -18.87
C VAL A 237 -7.74 -12.68 -20.12
N GLN A 238 -6.96 -13.41 -20.91
CA GLN A 238 -7.47 -14.21 -22.03
C GLN A 238 -7.69 -15.68 -21.64
N GLN A 239 -7.15 -16.10 -20.50
CA GLN A 239 -7.28 -17.47 -20.03
C GLN A 239 -8.73 -17.77 -19.64
N GLU A 240 -9.24 -18.92 -20.09
CA GLU A 240 -10.60 -19.36 -19.85
C GLU A 240 -10.78 -19.95 -18.44
N ASN A 241 -10.54 -19.12 -17.41
CA ASN A 241 -10.62 -19.51 -16.00
C ASN A 241 -12.06 -19.69 -15.49
N GLY A 242 -13.07 -19.24 -16.25
CA GLY A 242 -14.45 -19.16 -15.79
C GLY A 242 -15.07 -20.48 -15.34
N PRO A 243 -14.98 -21.58 -16.11
CA PRO A 243 -15.48 -22.89 -15.69
C PRO A 243 -14.81 -23.40 -14.41
N GLU A 244 -13.50 -23.16 -14.25
CA GLU A 244 -12.78 -23.55 -13.04
C GLU A 244 -13.26 -22.71 -11.84
N ILE A 245 -13.35 -21.38 -11.99
CA ILE A 245 -13.83 -20.46 -10.96
C ILE A 245 -15.20 -20.89 -10.43
N ASP A 246 -16.15 -21.18 -11.32
CA ASP A 246 -17.52 -21.54 -10.93
C ASP A 246 -17.62 -22.93 -10.25
N SER A 247 -16.57 -23.76 -10.35
CA SER A 247 -16.48 -25.08 -9.71
C SER A 247 -16.09 -25.04 -8.22
N PHE A 248 -15.67 -23.88 -7.72
CA PHE A 248 -15.38 -23.68 -6.30
C PHE A 248 -16.66 -23.63 -5.46
N ASP A 249 -16.53 -23.91 -4.17
CA ASP A 249 -17.69 -23.91 -3.28
C ASP A 249 -18.24 -22.49 -3.12
N LEU A 250 -17.34 -21.50 -3.05
CA LEU A 250 -17.67 -20.07 -3.00
C LEU A 250 -16.79 -19.27 -3.98
N VAL A 251 -17.38 -18.23 -4.57
CA VAL A 251 -16.68 -17.27 -5.45
C VAL A 251 -16.71 -15.87 -4.83
N ALA A 252 -15.53 -15.32 -4.54
CA ALA A 252 -15.32 -13.99 -4.00
C ALA A 252 -14.85 -13.02 -5.10
N LYS A 253 -15.52 -11.88 -5.25
CA LYS A 253 -15.18 -10.83 -6.21
C LYS A 253 -15.06 -9.45 -5.56
N PHE A 254 -14.70 -8.45 -6.36
CA PHE A 254 -14.54 -7.07 -5.89
C PHE A 254 -15.56 -6.14 -6.54
N ASN A 255 -16.21 -5.32 -5.72
CA ASN A 255 -17.09 -4.23 -6.15
C ASN A 255 -18.15 -4.68 -7.18
N TYR A 256 -18.78 -5.84 -6.97
CA TYR A 256 -19.87 -6.32 -7.83
C TYR A 256 -21.03 -5.31 -7.86
N ARG A 257 -21.64 -5.12 -9.03
CA ARG A 257 -22.65 -4.07 -9.26
C ARG A 257 -23.96 -4.59 -9.84
N GLY A 258 -24.18 -5.90 -9.77
CA GLY A 258 -25.32 -6.55 -10.44
C GLY A 258 -25.06 -6.82 -11.93
N GLY A 259 -25.85 -7.74 -12.48
CA GLY A 259 -25.82 -8.07 -13.90
C GLY A 259 -24.52 -8.74 -14.35
N PRO A 260 -24.16 -8.65 -15.64
CA PRO A 260 -22.99 -9.36 -16.20
C PRO A 260 -21.64 -8.71 -15.83
N SER A 261 -21.63 -7.58 -15.12
CA SER A 261 -20.40 -6.84 -14.82
C SER A 261 -19.48 -7.66 -13.91
N GLY A 262 -18.30 -8.04 -14.41
CA GLY A 262 -17.37 -8.91 -13.71
C GLY A 262 -17.81 -10.35 -13.60
N CYS A 263 -18.74 -10.78 -14.45
CA CYS A 263 -19.28 -12.13 -14.50
C CYS A 263 -19.19 -12.73 -15.91
N ASP A 264 -18.13 -12.39 -16.66
CA ASP A 264 -17.84 -13.01 -17.95
C ASP A 264 -17.67 -14.53 -17.78
N PRO A 265 -18.50 -15.37 -18.42
CA PRO A 265 -18.48 -16.81 -18.24
C PRO A 265 -17.16 -17.47 -18.67
N ALA A 266 -16.44 -16.87 -19.62
CA ALA A 266 -15.19 -17.45 -20.12
C ALA A 266 -14.03 -17.19 -19.15
N THR A 267 -13.86 -15.96 -18.66
CA THR A 267 -12.65 -15.55 -17.93
C THR A 267 -12.85 -15.25 -16.45
N GLN A 268 -14.08 -14.90 -16.01
CA GLN A 268 -14.36 -14.43 -14.64
C GLN A 268 -15.31 -15.36 -13.86
N GLY A 269 -15.95 -16.32 -14.54
CA GLY A 269 -17.04 -17.12 -13.98
C GLY A 269 -18.31 -16.29 -13.75
N ARG A 270 -19.46 -16.94 -13.61
CA ARG A 270 -20.77 -16.29 -13.45
C ARG A 270 -21.13 -16.03 -11.99
N ARG A 271 -20.59 -16.81 -11.06
CA ARG A 271 -21.01 -16.80 -9.65
C ARG A 271 -20.39 -15.65 -8.87
N VAL A 272 -21.14 -15.14 -7.88
CA VAL A 272 -20.69 -14.16 -6.88
C VAL A 272 -21.35 -14.48 -5.55
N ASP A 273 -20.59 -15.12 -4.66
CA ASP A 273 -21.06 -15.48 -3.31
C ASP A 273 -20.61 -14.44 -2.27
N LEU A 274 -19.40 -13.90 -2.46
CA LEU A 274 -18.84 -12.80 -1.65
C LEU A 274 -18.45 -11.64 -2.55
N SER A 275 -18.67 -10.40 -2.08
CA SER A 275 -18.16 -9.21 -2.77
C SER A 275 -17.59 -8.20 -1.80
N TYR A 276 -16.35 -7.77 -2.07
CA TYR A 276 -15.62 -6.78 -1.29
C TYR A 276 -15.81 -5.38 -1.87
N TYR A 277 -16.33 -4.45 -1.07
CA TYR A 277 -16.68 -3.09 -1.47
C TYR A 277 -15.76 -2.05 -0.86
N ASN A 278 -15.03 -1.32 -1.72
CA ASN A 278 -14.29 -0.15 -1.27
C ASN A 278 -15.22 1.06 -1.08
N ILE A 279 -14.72 2.10 -0.39
CA ILE A 279 -15.53 3.29 -0.07
C ILE A 279 -15.99 4.07 -1.32
N GLN A 280 -15.19 4.10 -2.38
CA GLN A 280 -15.54 4.85 -3.60
C GLN A 280 -16.67 4.16 -4.36
N GLN A 281 -16.65 2.84 -4.40
CA GLN A 281 -17.70 2.03 -5.02
C GLN A 281 -18.97 2.06 -4.19
N ALA A 282 -18.88 1.98 -2.85
CA ALA A 282 -20.03 2.18 -1.98
C ALA A 282 -20.70 3.56 -2.19
N LYS A 283 -19.90 4.64 -2.30
CA LYS A 283 -20.42 5.98 -2.65
C LYS A 283 -21.06 6.03 -4.03
N TYR A 284 -20.46 5.37 -5.02
CA TYR A 284 -20.99 5.34 -6.38
C TYR A 284 -22.34 4.64 -6.42
N ILE A 285 -22.44 3.43 -5.84
CA ILE A 285 -23.67 2.65 -5.75
C ILE A 285 -24.76 3.48 -5.06
N ALA A 286 -24.47 4.04 -3.88
CA ALA A 286 -25.44 4.82 -3.11
C ALA A 286 -25.96 6.09 -3.82
N ARG A 287 -25.21 6.65 -4.78
CA ARG A 287 -25.54 7.92 -5.45
C ARG A 287 -26.06 7.77 -6.87
N LYS A 288 -25.66 6.70 -7.56
CA LYS A 288 -25.79 6.57 -9.01
C LYS A 288 -26.41 5.25 -9.45
N MET A 289 -26.69 4.32 -8.53
CA MET A 289 -27.26 3.01 -8.86
C MET A 289 -28.42 2.66 -7.93
N ALA A 290 -29.29 1.77 -8.39
CA ALA A 290 -30.23 1.08 -7.53
C ALA A 290 -29.50 -0.07 -6.81
N PRO A 291 -29.38 -0.06 -5.47
CA PRO A 291 -28.56 -1.04 -4.74
C PRO A 291 -29.26 -2.40 -4.55
N GLY A 292 -30.40 -2.64 -5.20
CA GLY A 292 -31.22 -3.85 -5.02
C GLY A 292 -30.49 -5.16 -5.34
N PHE A 293 -29.43 -5.13 -6.15
CA PHE A 293 -28.60 -6.31 -6.41
C PHE A 293 -27.86 -6.81 -5.15
N LEU A 294 -27.67 -5.97 -4.12
CA LEU A 294 -26.95 -6.35 -2.90
C LEU A 294 -27.69 -7.42 -2.10
N SER A 295 -29.01 -7.53 -2.22
CA SER A 295 -29.77 -8.61 -1.57
C SER A 295 -29.50 -9.98 -2.22
N ALA A 296 -28.95 -10.00 -3.43
CA ALA A 296 -28.57 -11.22 -4.13
C ALA A 296 -27.12 -11.63 -3.88
N VAL A 297 -26.34 -10.84 -3.12
CA VAL A 297 -24.97 -11.19 -2.70
C VAL A 297 -25.06 -11.73 -1.28
N PRO A 298 -24.83 -13.05 -1.05
CA PRO A 298 -24.94 -13.64 0.28
C PRO A 298 -24.04 -12.98 1.33
N PHE A 299 -22.81 -12.63 0.95
CA PHE A 299 -21.82 -12.05 1.87
C PHE A 299 -21.22 -10.74 1.31
N PRO A 300 -21.92 -9.60 1.45
CA PRO A 300 -21.35 -8.30 1.13
C PRO A 300 -20.38 -7.86 2.22
N ILE A 301 -19.13 -7.58 1.85
CA ILE A 301 -18.06 -7.23 2.78
C ILE A 301 -17.57 -5.82 2.47
N PHE A 302 -17.57 -4.94 3.46
CA PHE A 302 -17.16 -3.55 3.30
C PHE A 302 -15.75 -3.35 3.84
N ILE A 303 -14.88 -2.73 3.03
CA ILE A 303 -13.49 -2.45 3.44
C ILE A 303 -13.43 -1.47 4.62
N LYS A 304 -14.41 -0.56 4.69
CA LYS A 304 -14.51 0.42 5.78
C LYS A 304 -15.96 0.55 6.23
N GLU A 305 -16.14 0.84 7.52
CA GLU A 305 -17.45 1.07 8.15
C GLU A 305 -18.29 2.12 7.42
N LYS A 306 -17.66 3.20 6.94
CA LYS A 306 -18.33 4.23 6.14
C LYS A 306 -18.96 3.66 4.86
N GLY A 307 -18.37 2.64 4.25
CA GLY A 307 -18.94 1.95 3.10
C GLY A 307 -20.21 1.19 3.47
N GLN A 308 -20.15 0.40 4.56
CA GLN A 308 -21.31 -0.33 5.08
C GLN A 308 -22.46 0.64 5.42
N ARG A 309 -22.16 1.74 6.12
CA ARG A 309 -23.17 2.73 6.50
C ARG A 309 -23.92 3.33 5.31
N LEU A 310 -23.25 3.52 4.19
CA LEU A 310 -23.87 4.06 2.96
C LEU A 310 -24.84 3.07 2.30
N LEU A 311 -24.62 1.77 2.50
CA LEU A 311 -25.37 0.71 1.82
C LEU A 311 -26.16 -0.19 2.78
N ARG A 312 -26.19 0.14 4.08
CA ARG A 312 -26.86 -0.65 5.13
C ARG A 312 -28.35 -0.88 4.86
N SER A 313 -29.03 0.07 4.22
CA SER A 313 -30.46 -0.07 3.90
C SER A 313 -30.73 -1.04 2.75
N ALA A 314 -29.69 -1.50 2.06
CA ALA A 314 -29.80 -2.41 0.92
C ALA A 314 -29.41 -3.86 1.26
N THR A 315 -28.85 -4.11 2.44
CA THR A 315 -28.49 -5.46 2.90
C THR A 315 -28.31 -5.52 4.41
N ASP A 316 -28.91 -6.52 5.04
CA ASP A 316 -28.71 -6.84 6.46
C ASP A 316 -27.57 -7.87 6.69
N ALA A 317 -27.06 -8.47 5.60
CA ALA A 317 -25.97 -9.45 5.65
C ALA A 317 -24.57 -8.80 5.61
N GLY A 318 -24.50 -7.47 5.50
CA GLY A 318 -23.26 -6.75 5.33
C GLY A 318 -22.38 -6.69 6.58
N ARG A 319 -21.08 -6.98 6.43
CA ARG A 319 -20.09 -6.79 7.52
C ARG A 319 -18.91 -5.92 7.10
N VAL A 320 -18.16 -5.45 8.08
CA VAL A 320 -16.90 -4.70 7.87
C VAL A 320 -15.73 -5.67 8.07
N LEU A 321 -14.72 -5.58 7.20
CA LEU A 321 -13.47 -6.33 7.41
C LEU A 321 -12.61 -5.69 8.50
N ILE A 322 -11.78 -6.50 9.17
CA ILE A 322 -10.83 -5.98 10.15
C ILE A 322 -9.69 -5.25 9.42
N ASN A 323 -9.42 -4.00 9.82
CA ASN A 323 -8.36 -3.20 9.24
C ASN A 323 -6.98 -3.65 9.73
N LEU A 324 -6.06 -3.92 8.79
CA LEU A 324 -4.67 -4.30 9.05
C LEU A 324 -3.69 -3.14 9.16
N GLN A 325 -4.11 -1.90 8.94
CA GLN A 325 -3.21 -0.74 8.82
C GLN A 325 -2.21 -0.58 9.98
N TRP A 326 -2.59 -0.94 11.20
CA TRP A 326 -1.72 -0.82 12.37
C TRP A 326 -0.55 -1.83 12.37
N LEU A 327 -0.60 -2.84 11.50
CA LEU A 327 0.41 -3.90 11.32
C LEU A 327 1.33 -3.66 10.12
N LEU A 328 1.14 -2.57 9.38
CA LEU A 328 1.87 -2.32 8.15
C LEU A 328 2.93 -1.24 8.33
N MET A 329 4.09 -1.43 7.68
CA MET A 329 5.14 -0.43 7.62
C MET A 329 4.65 0.86 6.95
N ASP A 330 3.82 0.72 5.91
CA ASP A 330 3.15 1.83 5.27
C ASP A 330 1.70 1.52 4.86
N SER A 331 0.83 2.51 5.03
CA SER A 331 -0.52 2.59 4.44
C SER A 331 -1.44 1.37 4.67
N GLU A 332 -2.22 0.98 3.66
CA GLU A 332 -3.26 -0.03 3.74
C GLU A 332 -3.10 -1.03 2.58
N PHE A 333 -3.51 -2.27 2.76
CA PHE A 333 -3.65 -3.20 1.64
C PHE A 333 -4.71 -2.73 0.64
N ASN A 334 -4.55 -3.11 -0.61
CA ASN A 334 -5.61 -3.04 -1.61
C ASN A 334 -6.65 -4.16 -1.32
N ALA A 335 -7.70 -4.23 -2.13
CA ALA A 335 -8.80 -5.16 -1.87
C ALA A 335 -8.36 -6.64 -1.91
N GLY A 336 -7.41 -7.02 -2.76
CA GLY A 336 -6.92 -8.38 -2.93
C GLY A 336 -6.31 -8.96 -1.65
N PRO A 337 -5.18 -8.43 -1.15
CA PRO A 337 -4.58 -8.88 0.09
C PRO A 337 -5.50 -8.74 1.30
N ASN A 338 -6.36 -7.71 1.35
CA ASN A 338 -7.39 -7.60 2.40
C ASN A 338 -8.37 -8.78 2.34
N ALA A 339 -8.82 -9.18 1.16
CA ALA A 339 -9.74 -10.31 1.00
C ALA A 339 -9.07 -11.64 1.39
N VAL A 340 -7.82 -11.88 0.94
CA VAL A 340 -7.06 -13.08 1.35
C VAL A 340 -6.93 -13.16 2.87
N PHE A 341 -6.50 -12.07 3.51
CA PHE A 341 -6.42 -12.00 4.97
C PHE A 341 -7.77 -12.30 5.62
N ASP A 342 -8.83 -11.64 5.13
CA ASP A 342 -10.15 -11.74 5.69
C ASP A 342 -10.73 -13.16 5.57
N LEU A 343 -10.50 -13.85 4.46
CA LEU A 343 -10.89 -15.24 4.25
C LEU A 343 -10.14 -16.20 5.18
N LEU A 344 -8.81 -16.07 5.31
CA LEU A 344 -7.98 -16.96 6.14
C LEU A 344 -8.45 -17.05 7.59
N ARG A 345 -8.99 -15.96 8.14
CA ARG A 345 -9.51 -15.89 9.50
C ARG A 345 -10.65 -16.86 9.81
N PHE A 346 -11.36 -17.31 8.77
CA PHE A 346 -12.49 -18.24 8.87
C PHE A 346 -12.11 -19.69 8.54
N GLY A 347 -10.84 -19.96 8.23
CA GLY A 347 -10.31 -21.31 8.00
C GLY A 347 -10.89 -22.02 6.78
N PRO A 348 -10.74 -21.45 5.57
CA PRO A 348 -11.09 -22.16 4.34
C PRO A 348 -10.19 -23.40 4.16
N ALA A 349 -10.68 -24.38 3.41
CA ALA A 349 -9.84 -25.52 3.01
C ALA A 349 -8.76 -25.07 2.00
N GLN A 350 -9.15 -24.15 1.10
CA GLN A 350 -8.32 -23.67 0.00
C GLN A 350 -8.77 -22.25 -0.40
N ILE A 351 -7.80 -21.39 -0.72
CA ILE A 351 -8.05 -20.13 -1.42
C ILE A 351 -7.21 -20.19 -2.70
N LYS A 352 -7.87 -20.15 -3.86
CA LYS A 352 -7.21 -19.97 -5.16
C LYS A 352 -7.49 -18.57 -5.70
N VAL A 353 -6.43 -17.84 -5.99
CA VAL A 353 -6.49 -16.46 -6.48
C VAL A 353 -6.42 -16.45 -8.01
N PHE A 354 -7.42 -15.87 -8.65
CA PHE A 354 -7.52 -15.71 -10.10
C PHE A 354 -7.44 -14.24 -10.48
N ASN A 355 -6.90 -13.96 -11.66
CA ASN A 355 -6.97 -12.65 -12.33
C ASN A 355 -6.46 -11.50 -11.44
N LEU A 356 -5.40 -11.75 -10.68
CA LEU A 356 -4.76 -10.78 -9.80
C LEU A 356 -3.26 -10.81 -10.03
N ASP A 357 -2.67 -9.64 -10.25
CA ASP A 357 -1.24 -9.52 -10.57
C ASP A 357 -0.55 -8.42 -9.77
N LEU A 358 -1.16 -8.03 -8.65
CA LEU A 358 -0.66 -7.00 -7.75
C LEU A 358 -0.32 -5.67 -8.44
N MET A 359 -1.14 -5.29 -9.44
CA MET A 359 -1.07 -4.00 -10.14
C MET A 359 0.12 -3.88 -11.09
N LEU A 360 0.71 -4.99 -11.53
CA LEU A 360 1.67 -4.96 -12.63
C LEU A 360 0.97 -4.57 -13.96
N THR A 361 -0.28 -4.98 -14.15
CA THR A 361 -1.13 -4.52 -15.26
C THR A 361 -1.92 -3.28 -14.84
N ALA A 362 -1.81 -2.20 -15.62
CA ALA A 362 -2.55 -0.97 -15.35
C ALA A 362 -4.07 -1.11 -15.62
N GLY A 363 -4.42 -1.89 -16.65
CA GLY A 363 -5.78 -2.12 -17.12
C GLY A 363 -6.66 -2.94 -16.18
N ARG A 364 -7.97 -2.89 -16.45
CA ARG A 364 -9.02 -3.64 -15.75
C ARG A 364 -9.93 -4.33 -16.76
N PHE A 365 -10.54 -5.46 -16.39
CA PHE A 365 -11.54 -6.09 -17.25
C PHE A 365 -12.74 -5.17 -17.49
N GLU A 366 -13.45 -5.42 -18.58
CA GLU A 366 -14.59 -4.60 -19.02
C GLU A 366 -15.72 -4.57 -17.97
N GLY A 367 -16.18 -3.37 -17.63
CA GLY A 367 -17.24 -3.20 -16.63
C GLY A 367 -16.75 -3.28 -15.18
N TYR A 368 -15.43 -3.32 -14.92
CA TYR A 368 -14.88 -3.09 -13.57
C TYR A 368 -14.80 -1.60 -13.21
N ALA A 369 -14.27 -0.79 -14.14
CA ALA A 369 -14.17 0.66 -13.97
C ALA A 369 -15.55 1.34 -14.05
N ARG A 370 -15.67 2.58 -13.55
CA ARG A 370 -16.86 3.38 -13.81
C ARG A 370 -16.73 4.04 -15.20
N PRO A 371 -17.83 4.25 -15.93
CA PRO A 371 -17.79 5.00 -17.16
C PRO A 371 -17.16 6.39 -16.95
N GLY A 372 -16.14 6.72 -17.75
CA GLY A 372 -15.40 7.99 -17.67
C GLY A 372 -14.34 8.08 -16.58
N ASP A 373 -14.01 6.98 -15.88
CA ASP A 373 -12.84 6.97 -14.99
C ASP A 373 -11.55 7.15 -15.80
N ALA A 374 -10.71 8.11 -15.39
CA ALA A 374 -9.35 8.27 -15.92
C ALA A 374 -8.49 7.05 -15.57
N GLU A 375 -7.43 6.83 -16.36
CA GLU A 375 -6.43 5.83 -16.05
C GLU A 375 -5.80 6.11 -14.68
N VAL A 376 -5.65 5.06 -13.87
CA VAL A 376 -5.18 5.21 -12.50
C VAL A 376 -3.65 5.38 -12.51
N ASN A 377 -3.18 6.55 -12.07
CA ASN A 377 -1.77 6.70 -11.70
C ASN A 377 -1.49 5.90 -10.42
N TYR A 378 -1.03 4.65 -10.60
CA TYR A 378 -0.77 3.75 -9.49
C TYR A 378 0.37 4.24 -8.60
N SER A 379 1.38 4.92 -9.15
CA SER A 379 2.47 5.51 -8.37
C SER A 379 1.97 6.49 -7.30
N LEU A 380 1.03 7.36 -7.69
CA LEU A 380 0.39 8.28 -6.77
C LEU A 380 -0.56 7.56 -5.80
N SER A 381 -1.28 6.55 -6.28
CA SER A 381 -2.12 5.71 -5.40
C SER A 381 -1.28 4.97 -4.36
N PHE A 382 -0.10 4.47 -4.72
CA PHE A 382 0.78 3.77 -3.79
C PHE A 382 1.30 4.73 -2.71
N ALA A 383 1.77 5.91 -3.13
CA ALA A 383 2.20 6.92 -2.18
C ALA A 383 1.08 7.32 -1.19
N LYS A 384 -0.17 7.43 -1.67
CA LYS A 384 -1.32 7.90 -0.87
C LYS A 384 -1.95 6.81 0.00
N THR A 385 -2.19 5.62 -0.54
CA THR A 385 -3.14 4.68 0.07
C THR A 385 -2.63 3.25 0.18
N HIS A 386 -1.69 2.81 -0.65
CA HIS A 386 -1.34 1.39 -0.76
C HIS A 386 0.14 1.10 -0.78
N ASP A 387 0.61 0.13 -0.01
CA ASP A 387 2.03 -0.24 0.01
C ASP A 387 2.28 -1.44 -0.91
N PRO A 388 2.80 -1.23 -2.14
CA PRO A 388 2.89 -2.29 -3.13
C PRO A 388 3.83 -3.42 -2.70
N VAL A 389 4.87 -3.09 -1.91
CA VAL A 389 5.92 -4.03 -1.50
C VAL A 389 5.40 -4.96 -0.42
N MET A 390 4.81 -4.41 0.64
CA MET A 390 4.29 -5.23 1.72
C MET A 390 3.12 -6.11 1.27
N GLN A 391 2.29 -5.64 0.33
CA GLN A 391 1.23 -6.46 -0.26
C GLN A 391 1.78 -7.68 -1.02
N PHE A 392 2.85 -7.47 -1.79
CA PHE A 392 3.54 -8.52 -2.50
C PHE A 392 4.15 -9.54 -1.54
N GLN A 393 4.95 -9.09 -0.58
CA GLN A 393 5.59 -9.96 0.41
C GLN A 393 4.57 -10.70 1.27
N PHE A 394 3.45 -10.06 1.63
CA PHE A 394 2.35 -10.69 2.36
C PHE A 394 1.81 -11.91 1.61
N LEU A 395 1.41 -11.73 0.35
CA LEU A 395 0.87 -12.83 -0.45
C LEU A 395 1.95 -13.88 -0.77
N GLN A 396 3.18 -13.46 -1.04
CA GLN A 396 4.30 -14.37 -1.29
C GLN A 396 4.55 -15.28 -0.08
N LYS A 397 4.56 -14.74 1.15
CA LYS A 397 4.69 -15.54 2.38
C LYS A 397 3.55 -16.54 2.52
N LEU A 398 2.31 -16.10 2.36
CA LEU A 398 1.15 -17.00 2.42
C LEU A 398 1.23 -18.13 1.40
N ARG A 399 1.68 -17.82 0.17
CA ARG A 399 1.88 -18.80 -0.89
C ARG A 399 2.99 -19.79 -0.52
N CYS A 400 4.13 -19.32 0.00
CA CYS A 400 5.22 -20.19 0.46
C CYS A 400 4.81 -21.11 1.62
N GLN A 401 3.87 -20.68 2.46
CA GLN A 401 3.28 -21.49 3.53
C GLN A 401 2.17 -22.45 3.03
N GLY A 402 1.86 -22.46 1.74
CA GLY A 402 0.78 -23.27 1.16
C GLY A 402 -0.61 -22.88 1.66
N LEU A 403 -0.79 -21.63 2.10
CA LEU A 403 -2.08 -21.11 2.58
C LEU A 403 -2.94 -20.56 1.44
N ILE A 404 -2.31 -20.16 0.34
CA ILE A 404 -2.94 -19.74 -0.89
C ILE A 404 -2.19 -20.32 -2.09
N GLU A 405 -2.88 -20.41 -3.21
CA GLU A 405 -2.34 -20.65 -4.55
C GLU A 405 -3.05 -19.71 -5.53
N GLY A 406 -2.62 -19.67 -6.79
CA GLY A 406 -3.36 -18.94 -7.81
C GLY A 406 -3.36 -19.56 -9.18
N ASP A 407 -3.93 -18.81 -10.12
CA ASP A 407 -3.81 -19.09 -11.55
C ASP A 407 -2.37 -18.89 -12.05
N GLU A 408 -2.15 -19.18 -13.33
CA GLU A 408 -0.82 -19.13 -13.93
C GLU A 408 -0.17 -17.75 -13.75
N ARG A 409 -0.93 -16.66 -14.00
CA ARG A 409 -0.42 -15.30 -13.89
C ARG A 409 -0.07 -14.96 -12.45
N PHE A 410 -0.92 -15.29 -11.49
CA PHE A 410 -0.66 -15.01 -10.08
C PHE A 410 0.57 -15.76 -9.57
N GLU A 411 0.73 -17.03 -9.93
CA GLU A 411 1.91 -17.83 -9.59
C GLU A 411 3.18 -17.26 -10.23
N GLN A 412 3.13 -16.84 -11.50
CA GLN A 412 4.24 -16.14 -12.15
C GLN A 412 4.64 -14.89 -11.35
N VAL A 413 3.67 -14.06 -10.95
CA VAL A 413 3.96 -12.84 -10.17
C VAL A 413 4.57 -13.18 -8.81
N LEU A 414 4.00 -14.11 -8.05
CA LEU A 414 4.52 -14.45 -6.72
C LEU A 414 5.84 -15.23 -6.75
N SER A 415 6.24 -15.76 -7.91
CA SER A 415 7.56 -16.38 -8.11
C SER A 415 8.70 -15.36 -8.24
N LEU A 416 8.39 -14.08 -8.48
CA LEU A 416 9.39 -13.02 -8.58
C LEU A 416 10.10 -12.80 -7.23
N SER A 417 11.34 -12.35 -7.29
CA SER A 417 11.95 -11.65 -6.17
C SER A 417 11.29 -10.28 -5.96
N VAL A 418 11.44 -9.71 -4.77
CA VAL A 418 10.97 -8.34 -4.48
C VAL A 418 11.58 -7.33 -5.46
N ASP A 419 12.87 -7.48 -5.78
CA ASP A 419 13.58 -6.60 -6.72
C ASP A 419 13.01 -6.68 -8.13
N GLU A 420 12.74 -7.89 -8.63
CA GLU A 420 12.13 -8.09 -9.95
C GLU A 420 10.72 -7.50 -10.00
N TYR A 421 9.91 -7.73 -8.97
CA TYR A 421 8.56 -7.16 -8.86
C TYR A 421 8.59 -5.62 -8.87
N VAL A 422 9.49 -5.01 -8.09
CA VAL A 422 9.66 -3.54 -8.02
C VAL A 422 10.13 -2.99 -9.36
N ARG A 423 11.04 -3.67 -10.06
CA ARG A 423 11.47 -3.27 -11.42
C ARG A 423 10.32 -3.34 -12.41
N GLN A 424 9.47 -4.36 -12.33
CA GLN A 424 8.28 -4.44 -13.19
C GLN A 424 7.26 -3.33 -12.87
N LEU A 425 7.05 -2.99 -11.59
CA LEU A 425 6.23 -1.83 -11.22
C LEU A 425 6.80 -0.52 -11.79
N GLN A 426 8.12 -0.34 -11.73
CA GLN A 426 8.76 0.84 -12.28
C GLN A 426 8.65 0.91 -13.80
N ALA A 427 8.80 -0.21 -14.49
CA ALA A 427 8.64 -0.28 -15.93
C ALA A 427 7.19 0.04 -16.35
N GLY A 428 6.20 -0.47 -15.62
CA GLY A 428 4.78 -0.25 -15.92
C GLY A 428 4.26 1.15 -15.57
N HIS A 429 4.78 1.77 -14.50
CA HIS A 429 4.18 3.00 -13.94
C HIS A 429 5.14 4.18 -13.78
N GLY A 430 6.46 3.92 -13.78
CA GLY A 430 7.46 4.90 -13.37
C GLY A 430 7.55 6.10 -14.32
N GLU A 431 7.49 5.87 -15.63
CA GLU A 431 7.54 6.94 -16.62
C GLU A 431 6.33 7.86 -16.55
N ILE A 432 5.13 7.28 -16.46
CA ILE A 432 3.86 8.02 -16.30
C ILE A 432 3.93 8.96 -15.09
N ALA A 433 4.47 8.48 -13.96
CA ALA A 433 4.62 9.30 -12.76
C ALA A 433 5.64 10.44 -12.95
N ARG A 434 6.78 10.18 -13.60
CA ARG A 434 7.77 11.23 -13.92
C ARG A 434 7.19 12.28 -14.86
N GLU A 435 6.46 11.87 -15.89
CA GLU A 435 5.80 12.79 -16.83
C GLU A 435 4.74 13.66 -16.15
N ALA A 436 3.94 13.08 -15.25
CA ALA A 436 3.00 13.82 -14.44
C ALA A 436 3.69 14.89 -13.57
N LEU A 437 4.86 14.60 -13.00
CA LEU A 437 5.65 15.58 -12.25
C LEU A 437 6.31 16.64 -13.14
N ARG A 438 6.74 16.26 -14.35
CA ARG A 438 7.25 17.21 -15.34
C ARG A 438 6.14 18.10 -15.92
N GLY A 439 4.87 17.82 -15.67
CA GLY A 439 3.75 18.53 -16.29
C GLY A 439 3.73 18.38 -17.82
N THR A 440 4.30 17.28 -18.32
CA THR A 440 4.27 16.90 -19.75
C THR A 440 3.29 15.77 -20.02
N GLY A 441 2.77 15.12 -18.97
CA GLY A 441 1.78 14.07 -19.06
C GLY A 441 0.35 14.59 -19.25
N ILE A 442 -0.53 13.70 -19.74
CA ILE A 442 -1.96 13.95 -19.88
C ILE A 442 -2.53 14.35 -18.50
N PRO A 443 -3.30 15.44 -18.38
CA PRO A 443 -3.94 15.80 -17.12
C PRO A 443 -4.82 14.64 -16.61
N SER A 444 -4.61 14.22 -15.36
CA SER A 444 -5.43 13.23 -14.66
C SER A 444 -6.86 13.70 -14.43
#